data_AF-A0A0K2B1F0-F1
#
_entry.id   AF-A0A0K2B1F0-F1
#
_cell.length_a   1.000
_cell.length_b   1.000
_cell.length_c   1.000
_cell.angle_alpha   90.00
_cell.angle_beta   90.00
_cell.angle_gamma   90.00
#
_symmetry.space_group_name_H-M   'P 1'
#
loop_
_entity.id
_entity.type
_entity.pdbx_description
1 polymer ?
#
loop_
_entity_poly.entity_id
_entity_poly.type
_entity_poly.pdbx_seq_one_letter_code
_entity_poly.pdbx_strand_id
1 'polypeptide(L)' 'MIIMTGPQGSDEEVGFLAEMAGLLGAIPAFAAVLQWATATALYCLTGWEKCPTAVADVTLAEAAGMAIHFLAA' A
#
# COMPACT_ATOMS: atom_id res chain seq x y z
N MET A 1 -9.99 -1.75 7.71
CA MET A 1 -8.97 -0.68 7.53
C MET A 1 -8.46 -0.75 6.11
N ILE A 2 -8.21 0.38 5.46
CA ILE A 2 -7.67 0.40 4.09
C ILE A 2 -6.17 0.63 4.17
N ILE A 3 -5.39 -0.24 3.52
CA ILE A 3 -3.95 -0.08 3.38
C ILE A 3 -3.66 0.50 2.00
N MET A 4 -2.63 1.34 1.90
CA MET A 4 -2.06 1.74 0.62
C MET A 4 -0.60 1.32 0.52
N THR A 5 -0.23 0.73 -0.60
CA THR A 5 1.17 0.41 -0.95
C THR A 5 1.54 1.03 -2.30
N GLY A 6 2.83 1.09 -2.59
CA GLY A 6 3.39 1.71 -3.77
C GLY A 6 4.92 1.75 -3.74
N PRO A 7 5.54 2.44 -4.70
CA PRO A 7 6.98 2.73 -4.68
C PRO A 7 7.43 3.33 -3.34
N GLN A 8 8.55 2.83 -2.82
CA GLN A 8 9.10 3.16 -1.49
C GLN A 8 10.64 3.07 -1.48
N GLY A 9 11.27 3.17 -2.65
CA GLY A 9 12.73 3.09 -2.82
C GLY A 9 13.46 4.42 -2.56
N SER A 10 12.74 5.54 -2.47
CA SER A 10 13.28 6.85 -2.13
C SER A 10 12.37 7.62 -1.15
N ASP A 11 12.92 8.64 -0.50
CA ASP A 11 12.15 9.51 0.41
C ASP A 11 10.98 10.23 -0.30
N GLU A 12 11.17 10.58 -1.58
CA GLU A 12 10.12 11.20 -2.41
C GLU A 12 8.97 10.23 -2.67
N GLU A 13 9.29 8.97 -2.99
CA GLU A 13 8.29 7.92 -3.19
C GLU A 13 7.51 7.61 -1.91
N VAL A 14 8.21 7.56 -0.77
CA VAL A 14 7.60 7.40 0.56
C VAL A 14 6.68 8.59 0.90
N GLY A 15 7.13 9.81 0.62
CA GLY A 15 6.34 11.03 0.81
C GLY A 15 5.07 11.02 -0.03
N PHE A 16 5.18 10.67 -1.31
CA PHE A 16 4.04 10.55 -2.22
C PHE A 16 3.04 9.48 -1.75
N LEU A 17 3.52 8.30 -1.34
CA LEU A 17 2.67 7.26 -0.78
C LEU A 17 1.93 7.74 0.49
N ALA A 18 2.60 8.46 1.37
CA ALA A 18 1.98 9.03 2.57
C ALA A 18 0.88 10.06 2.22
N GLU A 19 1.14 10.94 1.26
CA GLU A 19 0.19 11.94 0.79
C GLU A 19 -1.06 11.28 0.18
N MET A 20 -0.87 10.33 -0.73
CA MET A 20 -1.97 9.61 -1.37
C MET A 20 -2.79 8.79 -0.36
N ALA A 21 -2.12 8.16 0.62
CA ALA A 21 -2.80 7.45 1.69
C ALA A 21 -3.65 8.40 2.53
N GLY A 22 -3.11 9.57 2.88
CA GLY A 22 -3.85 10.62 3.59
C GLY A 22 -5.08 11.12 2.82
N LEU A 23 -4.96 11.34 1.52
CA LEU A 23 -6.05 11.79 0.65
C LEU A 23 -7.22 10.79 0.63
N LEU A 24 -6.93 9.49 0.63
CA LEU A 24 -7.93 8.42 0.56
C LEU A 24 -8.35 7.89 1.94
N GLY A 25 -7.85 8.48 3.03
CA GLY A 25 -8.11 7.99 4.39
C GLY A 25 -7.57 6.58 4.65
N ALA A 26 -6.55 6.17 3.90
CA ALA A 26 -5.86 4.90 4.02
C ALA A 26 -4.63 5.02 4.94
N ILE A 27 -4.09 3.88 5.38
CA ILE A 27 -2.82 3.81 6.12
C ILE A 27 -1.73 3.32 5.15
N PRO A 28 -0.60 4.04 5.02
CA PRO A 28 0.49 3.58 4.16
C PRO A 28 1.15 2.32 4.73
N ALA A 29 1.59 1.41 3.85
CA ALA A 29 2.05 0.07 4.23
C ALA A 29 3.28 0.06 5.16
N PHE A 30 4.11 1.11 5.13
CA PHE A 30 5.27 1.26 6.01
C PHE A 30 4.91 1.79 7.42
N ALA A 31 3.67 2.21 7.68
CA ALA A 31 3.32 2.85 8.94
C ALA A 31 3.40 1.86 10.11
N ALA A 32 4.07 2.25 11.20
CA ALA A 32 4.22 1.41 12.39
C ALA A 32 2.89 1.07 13.09
N VAL A 33 1.85 1.88 12.88
CA VAL A 33 0.49 1.66 13.42
C VAL A 33 -0.30 0.62 12.61
N LEU A 34 0.25 0.13 11.50
CA LEU A 34 -0.43 -0.78 10.61
C LEU A 34 -0.68 -2.15 11.26
N GLN A 35 -1.91 -2.63 11.15
CA GLN A 35 -2.32 -3.95 11.61
C GLN A 35 -2.95 -4.75 10.47
N TRP A 36 -2.13 -5.49 9.72
CA TRP A 36 -2.57 -6.27 8.55
C TRP A 36 -3.81 -7.14 8.80
N ALA A 37 -3.94 -7.72 10.00
CA ALA A 37 -5.09 -8.55 10.37
C ALA A 37 -6.46 -7.82 10.39
N THR A 38 -6.47 -6.49 10.48
CA THR A 38 -7.71 -5.67 10.50
C THR A 38 -7.97 -4.96 9.17
N ALA A 39 -7.08 -5.18 8.19
CA ALA A 39 -7.22 -4.62 6.87
C ALA A 39 -8.31 -5.35 6.07
N THR A 40 -9.03 -4.57 5.28
CA THR A 40 -10.16 -5.02 4.47
C THR A 40 -9.89 -4.86 2.98
N ALA A 41 -8.95 -3.97 2.63
CA ALA A 41 -8.53 -3.75 1.26
C ALA A 41 -7.09 -3.21 1.21
N LEU A 42 -6.39 -3.52 0.13
CA LEU A 42 -5.11 -2.97 -0.26
C LEU A 42 -5.25 -2.17 -1.56
N TYR A 43 -4.85 -0.91 -1.55
CA TYR A 43 -4.76 -0.06 -2.73
C TYR A 43 -3.30 0.04 -3.17
N CYS A 44 -3.05 -0.21 -4.44
CA CYS A 44 -1.70 -0.22 -5.01
C CYS A 44 -1.54 0.99 -5.93
N LEU A 45 -0.60 1.87 -5.63
CA LEU A 45 -0.23 2.97 -6.50
C LEU A 45 0.52 2.47 -7.74
N THR A 46 0.44 3.22 -8.83
CA THR A 46 1.17 2.90 -10.07
C THR A 46 2.66 2.72 -9.82
N GLY A 47 3.25 1.66 -10.40
CA GLY A 47 4.68 1.35 -10.25
C GLY A 47 5.03 0.48 -9.05
N TRP A 48 4.04 0.04 -8.25
CA TRP A 48 4.25 -0.86 -7.12
C TRP A 48 4.97 -2.16 -7.52
N GLU A 49 4.81 -2.64 -8.75
CA GLU A 49 5.41 -3.88 -9.23
C GLU A 49 6.94 -3.83 -9.25
N LYS A 50 7.50 -2.62 -9.30
CA LYS A 50 8.96 -2.39 -9.33
C LYS A 50 9.57 -2.29 -7.92
N CYS A 51 8.74 -2.21 -6.88
CA CYS A 51 9.18 -2.10 -5.49
C CYS A 51 9.01 -3.45 -4.77
N PRO A 52 10.10 -4.13 -4.39
CA PRO A 52 10.01 -5.44 -3.72
C PRO A 52 9.15 -5.44 -2.46
N THR A 53 9.18 -4.35 -1.68
CA THR A 53 8.34 -4.19 -0.49
C THR A 53 6.86 -4.16 -0.86
N ALA A 54 6.48 -3.38 -1.87
CA ALA A 54 5.09 -3.32 -2.32
C ALA A 54 4.61 -4.63 -2.95
N VAL A 55 5.51 -5.37 -3.63
CA VAL A 55 5.20 -6.74 -4.09
C VAL A 55 4.93 -7.68 -2.93
N ALA A 56 5.70 -7.59 -1.84
CA ALA A 56 5.45 -8.37 -0.62
C ALA A 56 4.10 -8.00 0.03
N ASP A 57 3.75 -6.71 0.06
CA ASP A 57 2.47 -6.22 0.55
C ASP A 57 1.28 -6.81 -0.24
N VAL A 58 1.38 -6.85 -1.57
CA VAL A 58 0.37 -7.47 -2.44
C VAL A 58 0.29 -8.97 -2.21
N THR A 59 1.43 -9.65 -2.10
CA THR A 59 1.48 -11.09 -1.81
C THR A 59 0.80 -11.42 -0.47
N LEU A 60 1.02 -10.59 0.56
CA LEU A 60 0.35 -10.71 1.86
C LEU A 60 -1.16 -10.49 1.74
N ALA A 61 -1.57 -9.48 0.96
CA ALA A 61 -2.98 -9.20 0.71
C ALA A 61 -3.71 -10.34 0.00
N GLU A 62 -3.08 -10.93 -1.02
CA GLU A 62 -3.60 -12.10 -1.73
C GLU A 62 -3.75 -13.30 -0.79
N ALA A 63 -2.70 -13.60 -0.02
CA ALA A 63 -2.72 -14.71 0.94
C ALA A 63 -3.78 -14.52 2.05
N ALA A 64 -4.05 -13.28 2.43
CA ALA A 64 -5.10 -12.92 3.39
C ALA A 64 -6.51 -12.84 2.78
N GLY A 65 -6.66 -13.01 1.46
CA GLY A 65 -7.95 -12.90 0.77
C GLY A 65 -8.54 -11.49 0.78
N MET A 66 -7.69 -10.45 0.90
CA MET A 66 -8.13 -9.06 0.91
C MET A 66 -8.54 -8.58 -0.49
N ALA A 67 -9.42 -7.58 -0.55
CA ALA A 67 -9.70 -6.89 -1.81
C ALA A 67 -8.48 -6.06 -2.24
N ILE A 68 -8.03 -6.24 -3.49
CA ILE A 68 -6.87 -5.52 -4.03
C ILE A 68 -7.34 -4.61 -5.15
N HIS A 69 -6.97 -3.34 -5.07
CA HIS A 69 -7.34 -2.30 -6.02
C HIS A 69 -6.09 -1.66 -6.61
N PHE A 70 -5.95 -1.69 -7.93
CA PHE A 70 -4.86 -1.04 -8.63
C PHE A 70 -5.30 0.35 -9.08
N LEU A 71 -4.61 1.38 -8.60
CA LEU A 71 -4.86 2.76 -8.97
C LEU A 71 -4.02 3.09 -10.22
N ALA A 72 -4.70 3.24 -11.35
CA ALA A 72 -4.09 3.70 -12.60
C ALA A 72 -3.76 5.20 -12.49
N ALA A 73 -2.59 5.58 -12.99
CA ALA A 73 -2.20 6.97 -13.22
C ALA A 73 -3.05 7.63 -14.32
#